data_AF-A0A7C1FY83-F1
#
_entry.id   AF-A0A7C1FY83-F1
#
_cell.length_a   1.000
_cell.length_b   1.000
_cell.length_c   1.000
_cell.angle_alpha   90.00
_cell.angle_beta   90.00
_cell.angle_gamma   90.00
#
_symmetry.space_group_name_H-M   'P 1'
#
loop_
_entity.id
_entity.type
_entity.pdbx_description
1 polymer ?
#
loop_
_entity_poly.entity_id
_entity_poly.type
_entity_poly.pdbx_seq_one_letter_code
_entity_poly.pdbx_strand_id
1 'polypeptide(L)'
;MKAALLEKSCRVVEVFSGACARRCVEAARALIALCCGAGKRIHSDQSGAMSIVAVFALLLLTMLLGMVWNVARQADGKLRMQNAADAAAFSGGVILARGMNTLAFTNHLLFDTFAMTAFMREARDQNAQSYVPEILAAWSRIGPVLASSQFAKFQALGSAITQKVPLEQQMVTAYGTWAAAVSQRVLPVLEEILRQEMIPNYQRAVVWAFPQIAQMAALEVARRHGEPAHGRGPMLGALWRATGEIVGGDAELYNPSLPVVEPLPGVEEGDNHFTRARQQRRTYATRYLNDWNNQTMVAFEREGKMSQFAALWRSFTCGQLEKLLEEEYPDRNLPFQIRTRRSEIIDANEHLERHFMFVAVVYWQRVPETAPTVFRNALEPGAWNTAFAQVQLFVPTARLEWQWIREGGGGGSSIPIGGVPGDFPTLPSDEPPGPQGGGGPGRWVVGRQHVPTSWDLVNQSWNCQLVPATAPALAEILQTPPPLPAFQGLDVRLPSLGGATSRDIGKINMH
;
A
#
# COMPACT_ATOMS: atom_id res chain seq x y z
N MET A 1 -12.51 7.07 22.77
CA MET A 1 -12.08 7.72 24.03
C MET A 1 -11.16 8.94 23.81
N LYS A 2 -10.11 8.87 22.98
CA LYS A 2 -9.27 10.06 22.65
C LYS A 2 -10.02 11.21 21.95
N ALA A 3 -10.97 10.92 21.05
CA ALA A 3 -11.78 11.94 20.38
C ALA A 3 -12.69 12.74 21.34
N ALA A 4 -13.27 12.08 22.34
CA ALA A 4 -14.16 12.72 23.33
C ALA A 4 -13.41 13.64 24.32
N LEU A 5 -12.11 13.38 24.57
CA LEU A 5 -11.26 14.24 25.39
C LEU A 5 -10.78 15.49 24.63
N LEU A 6 -10.56 15.37 23.31
CA LEU A 6 -10.26 16.51 22.43
C LEU A 6 -11.47 17.43 22.27
N GLU A 7 -12.68 16.88 22.12
CA GLU A 7 -13.91 17.68 22.00
C GLU A 7 -14.22 18.48 23.28
N LYS A 8 -14.00 17.87 24.47
CA LYS A 8 -14.13 18.60 25.75
C LYS A 8 -13.07 19.69 25.92
N SER A 9 -11.84 19.47 25.44
CA SER A 9 -10.75 20.45 25.54
C SER A 9 -10.98 21.64 24.60
N CYS A 10 -11.47 21.41 23.37
CA CYS A 10 -11.81 22.49 22.44
C CYS A 10 -12.99 23.36 22.93
N ARG A 11 -14.04 22.75 23.52
CA ARG A 11 -15.17 23.53 24.07
C ARG A 11 -14.76 24.42 25.25
N VAL A 12 -13.81 24.00 26.07
CA VAL A 12 -13.27 24.85 27.15
C VAL A 12 -12.50 26.03 26.55
N VAL A 13 -11.71 25.84 25.49
CA VAL A 13 -10.95 26.93 24.86
C VAL A 13 -11.85 27.95 24.14
N GLU A 14 -12.94 27.53 23.48
CA GLU A 14 -13.89 28.47 22.84
C GLU A 14 -14.69 29.30 23.85
N VAL A 15 -15.15 28.69 24.95
CA VAL A 15 -15.87 29.41 26.03
C VAL A 15 -14.93 30.38 26.75
N PHE A 16 -13.66 29.99 26.97
CA PHE A 16 -12.67 30.90 27.55
C PHE A 16 -12.27 32.02 26.58
N SER A 17 -12.14 31.76 25.28
CA SER A 17 -11.77 32.77 24.28
C SER A 17 -12.79 33.91 24.18
N GLY A 18 -14.08 33.59 24.05
CA GLY A 18 -15.15 34.59 23.94
C GLY A 18 -15.42 35.33 25.26
N ALA A 19 -15.40 34.61 26.39
CA ALA A 19 -15.64 35.21 27.70
C ALA A 19 -14.42 36.02 28.21
N CYS A 20 -13.20 35.57 27.94
CA CYS A 20 -11.98 36.29 28.31
C CYS A 20 -11.82 37.56 27.46
N ALA A 21 -12.09 37.51 26.15
CA ALA A 21 -12.06 38.71 25.31
C ALA A 21 -13.09 39.77 25.78
N ARG A 22 -14.34 39.36 26.08
CA ARG A 22 -15.36 40.29 26.63
C ARG A 22 -14.97 40.81 28.00
N ARG A 23 -14.47 39.95 28.89
CA ARG A 23 -14.00 40.36 30.23
C ARG A 23 -12.77 41.26 30.17
N CYS A 24 -11.86 41.07 29.22
CA CYS A 24 -10.72 41.96 29.00
C CYS A 24 -11.17 43.33 28.47
N VAL A 25 -12.16 43.38 27.57
CA VAL A 25 -12.73 44.65 27.09
C VAL A 25 -13.51 45.36 28.19
N GLU A 26 -14.29 44.64 28.99
CA GLU A 26 -15.00 45.19 30.15
C GLU A 26 -14.05 45.65 31.25
N ALA A 27 -12.99 44.88 31.54
CA ALA A 27 -11.94 45.26 32.49
C ALA A 27 -11.16 46.48 31.99
N ALA A 28 -10.84 46.56 30.69
CA ALA A 28 -10.20 47.73 30.09
C ALA A 28 -11.12 48.96 30.16
N ARG A 29 -12.42 48.82 29.88
CA ARG A 29 -13.41 49.92 30.02
C ARG A 29 -13.57 50.35 31.47
N ALA A 30 -13.61 49.41 32.41
CA ALA A 30 -13.67 49.70 33.85
C ALA A 30 -12.39 50.42 34.33
N LEU A 31 -11.22 50.03 33.84
CA LEU A 31 -9.95 50.69 34.15
C LEU A 31 -9.91 52.11 33.59
N ILE A 32 -10.36 52.33 32.35
CA ILE A 32 -10.45 53.67 31.74
C ILE A 32 -11.40 54.56 32.54
N ALA A 33 -12.54 54.02 32.98
CA ALA A 33 -13.49 54.76 33.83
C ALA A 33 -12.89 55.13 35.21
N LEU A 34 -12.11 54.23 35.82
CA LEU A 34 -11.39 54.49 37.07
C LEU A 34 -10.31 55.56 36.90
N CYS A 35 -9.57 55.53 35.79
CA CYS A 35 -8.55 56.54 35.48
C CYS A 35 -9.15 57.92 35.20
N CYS A 36 -10.32 57.99 34.55
CA CYS A 36 -11.01 59.27 34.27
C CYS A 36 -11.60 59.92 35.54
N GLY A 37 -11.95 59.15 36.57
CA GLY A 37 -12.47 59.67 37.85
C GLY A 37 -11.40 60.32 38.75
N ALA A 38 -10.14 59.92 38.62
CA ALA A 38 -9.03 60.41 39.45
C ALA A 38 -8.46 61.77 39.02
N GLY A 39 -8.83 62.29 37.84
CA GLY A 39 -8.23 63.48 37.22
C GLY A 39 -8.58 64.85 37.84
N LYS A 40 -9.43 64.93 38.89
CA LYS A 40 -9.87 66.23 39.44
C LYS A 40 -9.17 66.70 40.73
N ARG A 41 -8.19 65.96 41.27
CA ARG A 41 -7.43 66.37 42.47
C ARG A 41 -5.91 66.14 42.38
N ILE A 42 -5.33 66.27 41.19
CA ILE A 42 -3.89 66.16 40.99
C ILE A 42 -3.34 67.58 40.86
N HIS A 43 -2.96 68.21 41.98
CA HIS A 43 -2.14 69.43 41.88
C HIS A 43 -1.17 69.73 43.02
N SER A 44 -0.84 68.79 43.92
CA SER A 44 0.22 69.07 44.92
C SER A 44 1.07 67.90 45.41
N ASP A 45 1.11 66.74 44.72
CA ASP A 45 1.77 65.55 45.28
C ASP A 45 2.55 64.75 44.22
N GLN A 46 3.74 64.26 44.58
CA GLN A 46 4.64 63.51 43.68
C GLN A 46 4.07 62.13 43.24
N SER A 47 2.88 61.78 43.73
CA SER A 47 2.07 60.62 43.32
C SER A 47 1.62 60.65 41.84
N GLY A 48 1.65 61.81 41.17
CA GLY A 48 1.34 61.92 39.74
C GLY A 48 2.31 61.16 38.83
N ALA A 49 3.60 61.07 39.20
CA ALA A 49 4.60 60.33 38.43
C ALA A 49 4.32 58.82 38.42
N MET A 50 3.86 58.27 39.55
CA MET A 50 3.50 56.86 39.67
C MET A 50 2.29 56.49 38.80
N SER A 51 1.33 57.41 38.64
CA SER A 51 0.18 57.21 37.75
C SER A 51 0.58 57.14 36.27
N ILE A 52 1.55 57.95 35.83
CA ILE A 52 2.03 57.94 34.44
C ILE A 52 2.78 56.64 34.15
N VAL A 53 3.67 56.23 35.06
CA VAL A 53 4.43 54.97 34.92
C VAL A 53 3.50 53.76 34.88
N ALA A 54 2.43 53.74 35.69
CA ALA A 54 1.46 52.64 35.68
C ALA A 54 0.71 52.53 34.35
N VAL A 55 0.30 53.65 33.74
CA VAL A 55 -0.36 53.66 32.42
C VAL A 55 0.59 53.17 31.33
N PHE A 56 1.85 53.63 31.32
CA PHE A 56 2.85 53.14 30.37
C PHE A 56 3.13 51.65 30.55
N ALA A 57 3.24 51.16 31.79
CA ALA A 57 3.43 49.74 32.06
C ALA A 57 2.25 48.89 31.57
N LEU A 58 1.00 49.33 31.78
CA LEU A 58 -0.19 48.65 31.27
C LEU A 58 -0.26 48.65 29.75
N LEU A 59 0.10 49.76 29.10
CA LEU A 59 0.17 49.83 27.64
C LEU A 59 1.23 48.88 27.07
N LEU A 60 2.40 48.85 27.69
CA LEU A 60 3.47 47.92 27.30
C LEU A 60 3.04 46.45 27.50
N LEU A 61 2.40 46.13 28.63
CA LEU A 61 1.91 44.79 28.91
C LEU A 61 0.84 44.35 27.91
N THR A 62 -0.11 45.22 27.57
CA THR A 62 -1.16 44.91 26.58
C THR A 62 -0.59 44.73 25.18
N MET A 63 0.42 45.52 24.79
CA MET A 63 1.15 45.34 23.53
C MET A 63 1.91 44.00 23.49
N LEU A 64 2.60 43.62 24.57
CA LEU A 64 3.27 42.33 24.68
C LEU A 64 2.27 41.16 24.64
N LEU A 65 1.13 41.27 25.31
CA LEU A 65 0.09 40.24 25.27
C LEU A 65 -0.47 40.06 23.85
N GLY A 66 -0.72 41.17 23.15
CA GLY A 66 -1.13 41.15 21.74
C GLY A 66 -0.09 40.50 20.84
N MET A 67 1.20 40.78 21.06
CA MET A 67 2.32 40.14 20.37
C MET A 67 2.33 38.64 20.59
N VAL A 68 2.28 38.20 21.84
CA VAL A 68 2.31 36.77 22.21
C VAL A 68 1.10 36.03 21.62
N TRP A 69 -0.09 36.65 21.64
CA TRP A 69 -1.29 36.08 21.04
C TRP A 69 -1.16 35.91 19.52
N ASN A 70 -0.64 36.93 18.82
CA ASN A 70 -0.40 36.87 17.38
C ASN A 70 0.62 35.78 17.02
N VAL A 71 1.73 35.70 17.76
CA VAL A 71 2.75 34.67 17.58
C VAL A 71 2.15 33.28 17.83
N ALA A 72 1.38 33.10 18.90
CA ALA A 72 0.72 31.83 19.21
C ALA A 72 -0.23 31.38 18.10
N ARG A 73 -1.04 32.30 17.54
CA ARG A 73 -1.94 31.98 16.41
C ARG A 73 -1.19 31.64 15.13
N GLN A 74 -0.09 32.32 14.84
CA GLN A 74 0.75 32.01 13.69
C GLN A 74 1.45 30.66 13.87
N ALA A 75 1.98 30.37 15.07
CA ALA A 75 2.62 29.10 15.39
C ALA A 75 1.63 27.93 15.31
N ASP A 76 0.43 28.05 15.90
CA ASP A 76 -0.64 27.04 15.78
C ASP A 76 -1.05 26.83 14.31
N GLY A 77 -1.22 27.93 13.56
CA GLY A 77 -1.52 27.86 12.14
C GLY A 77 -0.46 27.12 11.32
N LYS A 78 0.82 27.35 11.60
CA LYS A 78 1.93 26.65 10.94
C LYS A 78 1.98 25.16 11.32
N LEU A 79 1.88 24.84 12.61
CA LEU A 79 1.87 23.45 13.09
C LEU A 79 0.72 22.65 12.49
N ARG A 80 -0.48 23.24 12.41
CA ARG A 80 -1.64 22.59 11.77
C ARG A 80 -1.42 22.33 10.29
N MET A 81 -0.87 23.31 9.56
CA MET A 81 -0.58 23.15 8.14
C MET A 81 0.49 22.08 7.89
N GLN A 82 1.51 22.00 8.74
CA GLN A 82 2.53 20.97 8.61
C GLN A 82 1.96 19.57 8.89
N ASN A 83 1.20 19.43 9.99
CA ASN A 83 0.51 18.19 10.29
C ASN A 83 -0.45 17.77 9.16
N ALA A 84 -1.13 18.75 8.53
CA ALA A 84 -1.98 18.50 7.39
C ALA A 84 -1.19 18.03 6.16
N ALA A 85 -0.04 18.64 5.88
CA ALA A 85 0.82 18.26 4.77
C ALA A 85 1.39 16.85 4.95
N ASP A 86 1.88 16.51 6.15
CA ASP A 86 2.38 15.18 6.49
C ASP A 86 1.28 14.12 6.35
N ALA A 87 0.11 14.41 6.90
CA ALA A 87 -1.03 13.51 6.83
C ALA A 87 -1.54 13.34 5.39
N ALA A 88 -1.55 14.42 4.59
CA ALA A 88 -1.92 14.37 3.18
C ALA A 88 -0.92 13.57 2.34
N ALA A 89 0.39 13.81 2.52
CA ALA A 89 1.46 13.06 1.85
C ALA A 89 1.40 11.59 2.20
N PHE A 90 1.33 11.26 3.50
CA PHE A 90 1.25 9.88 3.95
C PHE A 90 -0.01 9.19 3.43
N SER A 91 -1.18 9.83 3.52
CA SER A 91 -2.44 9.24 3.05
C SER A 91 -2.44 8.99 1.54
N GLY A 92 -1.95 9.95 0.75
CA GLY A 92 -1.77 9.78 -0.70
C GLY A 92 -0.80 8.64 -1.02
N GLY A 93 0.36 8.60 -0.34
CA GLY A 93 1.35 7.53 -0.48
C GLY A 93 0.79 6.15 -0.12
N VAL A 94 -0.01 6.02 0.96
CA VAL A 94 -0.66 4.76 1.35
C VAL A 94 -1.59 4.27 0.24
N ILE A 95 -2.37 5.15 -0.38
CA ILE A 95 -3.25 4.77 -1.49
C ILE A 95 -2.43 4.26 -2.67
N LEU A 96 -1.36 4.97 -3.07
CA LEU A 96 -0.50 4.51 -4.17
C LEU A 96 0.19 3.18 -3.86
N ALA A 97 0.68 2.98 -2.64
CA ALA A 97 1.24 1.70 -2.18
C ALA A 97 0.21 0.56 -2.25
N ARG A 98 -1.06 0.83 -1.88
CA ARG A 98 -2.16 -0.13 -2.05
C ARG A 98 -2.45 -0.44 -3.51
N GLY A 99 -2.30 0.54 -4.41
CA GLY A 99 -2.39 0.33 -5.86
C GLY A 99 -1.35 -0.68 -6.33
N MET A 100 -0.09 -0.50 -5.92
CA MET A 100 1.00 -1.44 -6.21
C MET A 100 0.73 -2.85 -5.67
N ASN A 101 0.26 -2.97 -4.42
CA ASN A 101 -0.09 -4.25 -3.82
C ASN A 101 -1.28 -4.92 -4.53
N THR A 102 -2.27 -4.14 -4.97
CA THR A 102 -3.40 -4.66 -5.76
C THR A 102 -2.94 -5.20 -7.10
N LEU A 103 -2.02 -4.51 -7.77
CA LEU A 103 -1.41 -5.02 -9.02
C LEU A 103 -0.60 -6.28 -8.78
N ALA A 104 0.18 -6.35 -7.71
CA ALA A 104 0.92 -7.56 -7.36
C ALA A 104 0.00 -8.74 -7.04
N PHE A 105 -1.07 -8.52 -6.26
CA PHE A 105 -2.07 -9.53 -5.96
C PHE A 105 -2.76 -10.04 -7.24
N THR A 106 -3.16 -9.14 -8.13
CA THR A 106 -3.83 -9.51 -9.39
C THR A 106 -2.90 -10.23 -10.37
N ASN A 107 -1.59 -9.94 -10.35
CA ASN A 107 -0.60 -10.73 -11.08
C ASN A 107 -0.54 -12.18 -10.55
N HIS A 108 -0.55 -12.38 -9.24
CA HIS A 108 -0.63 -13.73 -8.65
C HIS A 108 -1.94 -14.44 -9.00
N LEU A 109 -3.06 -13.74 -8.89
CA LEU A 109 -4.38 -14.27 -9.26
C LEU A 109 -4.41 -14.70 -10.74
N LEU A 110 -3.75 -13.94 -11.62
CA LEU A 110 -3.61 -14.28 -13.03
C LEU A 110 -2.83 -15.59 -13.21
N PHE A 111 -1.68 -15.73 -12.54
CA PHE A 111 -0.86 -16.94 -12.61
C PHE A 111 -1.61 -18.18 -12.10
N ASP A 112 -2.31 -18.03 -10.98
CA ASP A 112 -3.12 -19.10 -10.39
C ASP A 112 -4.32 -19.44 -11.28
N THR A 113 -4.96 -18.47 -11.92
CA THR A 113 -6.06 -18.70 -12.87
C THR A 113 -5.59 -19.59 -14.04
N PHE A 114 -4.40 -19.35 -14.60
CA PHE A 114 -3.82 -20.23 -15.62
C PHE A 114 -3.57 -21.65 -15.09
N ALA A 115 -2.93 -21.77 -13.92
CA ALA A 115 -2.64 -23.05 -13.28
C ALA A 115 -3.93 -23.85 -13.02
N MET A 116 -4.92 -23.21 -12.42
CA MET A 116 -6.21 -23.80 -12.10
C MET A 116 -7.02 -24.17 -13.34
N THR A 117 -6.95 -23.37 -14.41
CA THR A 117 -7.61 -23.71 -15.68
C THR A 117 -6.99 -25.00 -16.26
N ALA A 118 -5.67 -25.11 -16.29
CA ALA A 118 -4.98 -26.32 -16.74
C ALA A 118 -5.32 -27.55 -15.89
N PHE A 119 -5.32 -27.38 -14.56
CA PHE A 119 -5.70 -28.42 -13.61
C PHE A 119 -7.14 -28.90 -13.83
N MET A 120 -8.08 -27.97 -13.99
CA MET A 120 -9.50 -28.28 -14.18
C MET A 120 -9.80 -28.84 -15.57
N ARG A 121 -9.03 -28.48 -16.61
CA ARG A 121 -9.14 -29.12 -17.93
C ARG A 121 -8.77 -30.59 -17.87
N GLU A 122 -7.67 -30.95 -17.20
CA GLU A 122 -7.34 -32.36 -17.01
C GLU A 122 -8.40 -33.09 -16.17
N ALA A 123 -8.96 -32.43 -15.15
CA ALA A 123 -10.07 -32.99 -14.38
C ALA A 123 -11.31 -33.27 -15.25
N ARG A 124 -11.62 -32.41 -16.24
CA ARG A 124 -12.72 -32.61 -17.19
C ARG A 124 -12.42 -33.73 -18.19
N ASP A 125 -11.21 -33.70 -18.76
CA ASP A 125 -10.83 -34.57 -19.88
C ASP A 125 -10.45 -35.98 -19.40
N GLN A 126 -10.04 -36.14 -18.14
CA GLN A 126 -9.71 -37.40 -17.49
C GLN A 126 -8.65 -38.23 -18.25
N ASN A 127 -7.71 -37.57 -18.91
CA ASN A 127 -6.70 -38.25 -19.74
C ASN A 127 -5.85 -39.19 -18.89
N ALA A 128 -5.39 -38.74 -17.71
CA ALA A 128 -4.60 -39.53 -16.77
C ALA A 128 -5.33 -40.82 -16.36
N GLN A 129 -6.65 -40.73 -16.10
CA GLN A 129 -7.45 -41.87 -15.69
C GLN A 129 -7.57 -42.92 -16.80
N SER A 130 -7.56 -42.52 -18.08
CA SER A 130 -7.73 -43.45 -19.20
C SER A 130 -6.60 -44.49 -19.35
N TYR A 131 -5.39 -44.17 -18.87
CA TYR A 131 -4.23 -45.08 -18.91
C TYR A 131 -4.13 -46.02 -17.70
N VAL A 132 -4.78 -45.68 -16.59
CA VAL A 132 -4.69 -46.45 -15.34
C VAL A 132 -5.16 -47.90 -15.48
N PRO A 133 -6.27 -48.22 -16.19
CA PRO A 133 -6.74 -49.60 -16.30
C PRO A 133 -5.71 -50.55 -16.90
N GLU A 134 -4.96 -50.12 -17.93
CA GLU A 134 -3.93 -50.96 -18.56
C GLU A 134 -2.73 -51.18 -17.63
N ILE A 135 -2.30 -50.13 -16.92
CA ILE A 135 -1.21 -50.20 -15.93
C ILE A 135 -1.59 -51.16 -14.80
N LEU A 136 -2.79 -51.02 -14.24
CA LEU A 136 -3.28 -51.88 -13.18
C LEU A 136 -3.57 -53.32 -13.66
N ALA A 137 -3.96 -53.51 -14.92
CA ALA A 137 -4.08 -54.83 -15.52
C ALA A 137 -2.72 -55.55 -15.61
N ALA A 138 -1.64 -54.83 -15.90
CA ALA A 138 -0.29 -55.40 -15.87
C ALA A 138 0.09 -55.89 -14.46
N TRP A 139 -0.23 -55.11 -13.41
CA TRP A 139 -0.06 -55.53 -12.02
C TRP A 139 -0.96 -56.73 -11.65
N SER A 140 -2.19 -56.76 -12.14
CA SER A 140 -3.13 -57.87 -11.93
C SER A 140 -2.62 -59.18 -12.55
N ARG A 141 -1.92 -59.11 -13.70
CA ARG A 141 -1.29 -60.29 -14.32
C ARG A 141 -0.07 -60.79 -13.54
N ILE A 142 0.79 -59.89 -13.05
CA ILE A 142 2.04 -60.30 -12.37
C ILE A 142 1.81 -60.71 -10.91
N GLY A 143 0.78 -60.19 -10.24
CA GLY A 143 0.45 -60.50 -8.84
C GLY A 143 0.36 -62.00 -8.55
N PRO A 144 -0.46 -62.78 -9.29
CA PRO A 144 -0.55 -64.23 -9.13
C PRO A 144 0.76 -64.98 -9.39
N VAL A 145 1.59 -64.51 -10.33
CA VAL A 145 2.90 -65.11 -10.62
C VAL A 145 3.87 -64.90 -9.46
N LEU A 146 3.85 -63.72 -8.83
CA LEU A 146 4.65 -63.46 -7.64
C LEU A 146 4.11 -64.22 -6.42
N ALA A 147 2.78 -64.36 -6.31
CA ALA A 147 2.12 -65.09 -5.23
C ALA A 147 2.45 -66.59 -5.24
N SER A 148 2.80 -67.18 -6.39
CA SER A 148 3.25 -68.57 -6.51
C SER A 148 4.76 -68.74 -6.34
N SER A 149 5.51 -67.67 -6.08
CA SER A 149 6.96 -67.73 -5.88
C SER A 149 7.34 -68.53 -4.64
N GLN A 150 8.43 -69.29 -4.72
CA GLN A 150 8.99 -70.02 -3.58
C GLN A 150 9.65 -69.09 -2.55
N PHE A 151 9.92 -67.83 -2.91
CA PHE A 151 10.49 -66.85 -1.99
C PHE A 151 9.37 -66.12 -1.24
N ALA A 152 9.33 -66.28 0.09
CA ALA A 152 8.30 -65.70 0.96
C ALA A 152 8.06 -64.20 0.72
N LYS A 153 9.11 -63.42 0.43
CA LYS A 153 9.00 -61.99 0.12
C LYS A 153 8.16 -61.72 -1.14
N PHE A 154 8.36 -62.50 -2.21
CA PHE A 154 7.61 -62.33 -3.46
C PHE A 154 6.20 -62.89 -3.35
N GLN A 155 6.02 -63.99 -2.63
CA GLN A 155 4.70 -64.53 -2.32
C GLN A 155 3.84 -63.48 -1.59
N ALA A 156 4.35 -62.90 -0.52
CA ALA A 156 3.65 -61.86 0.25
C ALA A 156 3.36 -60.62 -0.62
N LEU A 157 4.33 -60.18 -1.43
CA LEU A 157 4.14 -59.06 -2.36
C LEU A 157 3.06 -59.36 -3.41
N GLY A 158 3.04 -60.57 -3.99
CA GLY A 158 2.06 -60.97 -4.98
C GLY A 158 0.64 -60.95 -4.43
N SER A 159 0.43 -61.49 -3.22
CA SER A 159 -0.87 -61.41 -2.53
C SER A 159 -1.27 -59.97 -2.24
N ALA A 160 -0.34 -59.12 -1.79
CA ALA A 160 -0.60 -57.71 -1.53
C ALA A 160 -0.98 -56.96 -2.82
N ILE A 161 -0.30 -57.24 -3.95
CA ILE A 161 -0.63 -56.67 -5.27
C ILE A 161 -2.08 -57.00 -5.65
N THR A 162 -2.48 -58.28 -5.58
CA THR A 162 -3.84 -58.70 -5.95
C THR A 162 -4.92 -58.05 -5.07
N GLN A 163 -4.63 -57.84 -3.79
CA GLN A 163 -5.54 -57.13 -2.88
C GLN A 163 -5.59 -55.62 -3.16
N LYS A 164 -4.46 -55.02 -3.53
CA LYS A 164 -4.30 -53.56 -3.66
C LYS A 164 -4.78 -52.99 -4.98
N VAL A 165 -4.59 -53.70 -6.10
CA VAL A 165 -5.01 -53.27 -7.44
C VAL A 165 -6.46 -52.77 -7.51
N PRO A 166 -7.49 -53.50 -7.02
CA PRO A 166 -8.87 -53.02 -7.08
C PRO A 166 -9.11 -51.76 -6.22
N LEU A 167 -8.39 -51.62 -5.09
CA LEU A 167 -8.49 -50.44 -4.24
C LEU A 167 -7.89 -49.20 -4.91
N GLU A 168 -6.75 -49.33 -5.57
CA GLU A 168 -6.16 -48.22 -6.33
C GLU A 168 -7.04 -47.84 -7.53
N GLN A 169 -7.63 -48.82 -8.24
CA GLN A 169 -8.58 -48.54 -9.32
C GLN A 169 -9.80 -47.76 -8.80
N GLN A 170 -10.36 -48.18 -7.67
CA GLN A 170 -11.48 -47.47 -7.03
C GLN A 170 -11.08 -46.06 -6.59
N MET A 171 -9.90 -45.88 -6.01
CA MET A 171 -9.37 -44.58 -5.59
C MET A 171 -9.24 -43.62 -6.78
N VAL A 172 -8.66 -44.08 -7.90
CA VAL A 172 -8.53 -43.29 -9.13
C VAL A 172 -9.90 -42.94 -9.71
N THR A 173 -10.81 -43.91 -9.83
CA THR A 173 -12.16 -43.66 -10.36
C THR A 173 -12.93 -42.67 -9.49
N ALA A 174 -12.89 -42.85 -8.16
CA ALA A 174 -13.59 -41.96 -7.23
C ALA A 174 -13.05 -40.52 -7.32
N TYR A 175 -11.73 -40.34 -7.32
CA TYR A 175 -11.11 -39.03 -7.48
C TYR A 175 -11.44 -38.41 -8.84
N GLY A 176 -11.31 -39.17 -9.94
CA GLY A 176 -11.58 -38.67 -11.28
C GLY A 176 -13.05 -38.24 -11.47
N THR A 177 -14.01 -39.00 -10.95
CA THR A 177 -15.44 -38.61 -10.94
C THR A 177 -15.67 -37.34 -10.12
N TRP A 178 -15.07 -37.24 -8.93
CA TRP A 178 -15.18 -36.05 -8.10
C TRP A 178 -14.57 -34.81 -8.77
N ALA A 179 -13.34 -34.93 -9.29
CA ALA A 179 -12.62 -33.84 -9.94
C ALA A 179 -13.35 -33.34 -11.20
N ALA A 180 -13.88 -34.25 -12.03
CA ALA A 180 -14.69 -33.89 -13.18
C ALA A 180 -15.95 -33.12 -12.80
N ALA A 181 -16.65 -33.54 -11.73
CA ALA A 181 -17.84 -32.84 -11.24
C ALA A 181 -17.53 -31.43 -10.71
N VAL A 182 -16.38 -31.24 -10.05
CA VAL A 182 -15.91 -29.90 -9.64
C VAL A 182 -15.56 -29.06 -10.86
N SER A 183 -14.83 -29.63 -11.83
CA SER A 183 -14.42 -28.93 -13.04
C SER A 183 -15.61 -28.41 -13.85
N GLN A 184 -16.69 -29.18 -13.97
CA GLN A 184 -17.92 -28.76 -14.65
C GLN A 184 -18.50 -27.44 -14.11
N ARG A 185 -18.27 -27.12 -12.82
CA ARG A 185 -18.75 -25.89 -12.19
C ARG A 185 -17.73 -24.75 -12.25
N VAL A 186 -16.45 -25.06 -12.05
CA VAL A 186 -15.40 -24.05 -11.88
C VAL A 186 -14.76 -23.65 -13.20
N LEU A 187 -14.50 -24.62 -14.10
CA LEU A 187 -13.77 -24.39 -15.34
C LEU A 187 -14.40 -23.31 -16.24
N PRO A 188 -15.73 -23.25 -16.45
CA PRO A 188 -16.32 -22.21 -17.29
C PRO A 188 -16.03 -20.78 -16.81
N VAL A 189 -15.97 -20.57 -15.49
CA VAL A 189 -15.67 -19.24 -14.92
C VAL A 189 -14.21 -18.87 -15.16
N LEU A 190 -13.28 -19.81 -14.98
CA LEU A 190 -11.86 -19.57 -15.21
C LEU A 190 -11.56 -19.29 -16.69
N GLU A 191 -12.15 -20.08 -17.59
CA GLU A 191 -12.01 -19.89 -19.04
C GLU A 191 -12.61 -18.53 -19.48
N GLU A 192 -13.73 -18.12 -18.87
CA GLU A 192 -14.33 -16.83 -19.14
C GLU A 192 -13.46 -15.65 -18.68
N ILE A 193 -12.85 -15.75 -17.48
CA ILE A 193 -11.91 -14.76 -16.97
C ILE A 193 -10.75 -14.55 -17.95
N LEU A 194 -10.17 -15.65 -18.47
CA LEU A 194 -9.08 -15.59 -19.44
C LEU A 194 -9.55 -15.09 -20.80
N ARG A 195 -10.70 -15.56 -21.30
CA ARG A 195 -11.24 -15.16 -22.61
C ARG A 195 -11.53 -13.66 -22.68
N GLN A 196 -12.11 -13.10 -21.62
CA GLN A 196 -12.47 -11.69 -21.52
C GLN A 196 -11.36 -10.80 -20.95
N GLU A 197 -10.21 -11.36 -20.59
CA GLU A 197 -9.11 -10.62 -19.93
C GLU A 197 -9.59 -9.82 -18.71
N MET A 198 -10.46 -10.41 -17.89
CA MET A 198 -11.11 -9.70 -16.78
C MET A 198 -10.08 -9.17 -15.77
N ILE A 199 -9.01 -9.93 -15.51
CA ILE A 199 -7.93 -9.52 -14.60
C ILE A 199 -7.13 -8.36 -15.19
N PRO A 200 -6.57 -8.41 -16.43
CA PRO A 200 -5.94 -7.25 -17.06
C PRO A 200 -6.85 -6.01 -17.13
N ASN A 201 -8.14 -6.18 -17.45
CA ASN A 201 -9.09 -5.06 -17.47
C ASN A 201 -9.21 -4.38 -16.09
N TYR A 202 -9.28 -5.19 -15.03
CA TYR A 202 -9.27 -4.66 -13.66
C TYR A 202 -7.94 -3.98 -13.32
N GLN A 203 -6.80 -4.53 -13.75
CA GLN A 203 -5.49 -3.92 -13.54
C GLN A 203 -5.38 -2.54 -14.21
N ARG A 204 -5.87 -2.38 -15.45
CA ARG A 204 -5.95 -1.07 -16.11
C ARG A 204 -6.81 -0.09 -15.31
N ALA A 205 -7.94 -0.54 -14.79
CA ALA A 205 -8.80 0.28 -13.94
C ALA A 205 -8.09 0.70 -12.63
N VAL A 206 -7.29 -0.18 -12.03
CA VAL A 206 -6.45 0.15 -10.85
C VAL A 206 -5.44 1.24 -11.19
N VAL A 207 -4.71 1.10 -12.30
CA VAL A 207 -3.72 2.10 -12.73
C VAL A 207 -4.36 3.46 -12.97
N TRP A 208 -5.55 3.49 -13.55
CA TRP A 208 -6.25 4.74 -13.83
C TRP A 208 -6.89 5.38 -12.58
N ALA A 209 -7.51 4.59 -11.70
CA ALA A 209 -8.31 5.10 -10.59
C ALA A 209 -7.48 5.46 -9.35
N PHE A 210 -6.44 4.69 -9.02
CA PHE A 210 -5.71 4.87 -7.76
C PHE A 210 -5.00 6.23 -7.63
N PRO A 211 -4.39 6.81 -8.68
CA PRO A 211 -3.86 8.17 -8.63
C PRO A 211 -4.93 9.21 -8.26
N GLN A 212 -6.14 9.09 -8.83
CA GLN A 212 -7.26 9.98 -8.50
C GLN A 212 -7.72 9.80 -7.04
N ILE A 213 -7.80 8.55 -6.56
CA ILE A 213 -8.16 8.25 -5.16
C ILE A 213 -7.09 8.80 -4.20
N ALA A 214 -5.80 8.71 -4.56
CA ALA A 214 -4.71 9.26 -3.77
C ALA A 214 -4.80 10.80 -3.68
N GLN A 215 -5.10 11.46 -4.81
CA GLN A 215 -5.32 12.90 -4.87
C GLN A 215 -6.54 13.34 -4.04
N MET A 216 -7.65 12.59 -4.09
CA MET A 216 -8.82 12.85 -3.26
C MET A 216 -8.54 12.63 -1.77
N ALA A 217 -7.77 11.60 -1.41
CA ALA A 217 -7.38 11.33 -0.03
C ALA A 217 -6.52 12.47 0.54
N ALA A 218 -5.55 12.96 -0.23
CA ALA A 218 -4.72 14.10 0.17
C ALA A 218 -5.56 15.38 0.38
N LEU A 219 -6.50 15.66 -0.53
CA LEU A 219 -7.43 16.80 -0.43
C LEU A 219 -8.32 16.71 0.82
N GLU A 220 -8.97 15.57 1.06
CA GLU A 220 -9.90 15.40 2.17
C GLU A 220 -9.20 15.42 3.54
N VAL A 221 -7.99 14.84 3.63
CA VAL A 221 -7.19 14.90 4.84
C VAL A 221 -6.78 16.33 5.15
N ALA A 222 -6.29 17.09 4.17
CA ALA A 222 -5.97 18.50 4.35
C ALA A 222 -7.20 19.30 4.83
N ARG A 223 -8.37 19.07 4.22
CA ARG A 223 -9.63 19.72 4.58
C ARG A 223 -10.00 19.48 6.05
N ARG A 224 -9.91 18.23 6.51
CA ARG A 224 -10.22 17.86 7.92
C ARG A 224 -9.26 18.49 8.91
N HIS A 225 -7.96 18.59 8.58
CA HIS A 225 -6.98 19.25 9.44
C HIS A 225 -7.18 20.78 9.52
N GLY A 226 -7.84 21.37 8.52
CA GLY A 226 -8.22 22.78 8.51
C GLY A 226 -9.47 23.11 9.32
N GLU A 227 -10.20 22.13 9.87
CA GLU A 227 -11.42 22.37 10.64
C GLU A 227 -11.12 22.56 12.15
N PRO A 228 -11.75 23.56 12.81
CA PRO A 228 -12.55 24.63 12.22
C PRO A 228 -11.68 25.65 11.46
N ALA A 229 -12.25 26.32 10.46
CA ALA A 229 -11.50 27.19 9.52
C ALA A 229 -10.94 28.49 10.13
N HIS A 230 -11.39 28.90 11.32
CA HIS A 230 -11.00 30.16 11.98
C HIS A 230 -11.07 31.41 11.07
N GLY A 231 -12.02 31.44 10.14
CA GLY A 231 -12.18 32.55 9.18
C GLY A 231 -11.20 32.55 8.00
N ARG A 232 -10.42 31.48 7.79
CA ARG A 232 -9.42 31.33 6.72
C ARG A 232 -9.91 30.49 5.53
N GLY A 233 -11.20 30.15 5.51
CA GLY A 233 -11.74 29.20 4.53
C GLY A 233 -11.18 27.77 4.69
N PRO A 234 -11.53 26.87 3.75
CA PRO A 234 -11.06 25.50 3.78
C PRO A 234 -9.55 25.41 3.52
N MET A 235 -8.90 24.48 4.19
CA MET A 235 -7.54 24.06 3.88
C MET A 235 -7.60 23.03 2.73
N LEU A 236 -6.82 23.23 1.68
CA LEU A 236 -6.85 22.38 0.49
C LEU A 236 -5.50 21.68 0.30
N GLY A 237 -5.52 20.41 -0.10
CA GLY A 237 -4.33 19.61 -0.38
C GLY A 237 -4.23 19.21 -1.85
N ALA A 238 -3.03 19.25 -2.40
CA ALA A 238 -2.67 18.75 -3.72
C ALA A 238 -1.51 17.75 -3.60
N LEU A 239 -1.53 16.65 -4.37
CA LEU A 239 -0.47 15.65 -4.39
C LEU A 239 0.24 15.71 -5.75
N TRP A 240 1.54 15.93 -5.72
CA TRP A 240 2.40 16.09 -6.88
C TRP A 240 3.39 14.94 -6.93
N ARG A 241 3.84 14.57 -8.13
CA ARG A 241 5.05 13.79 -8.32
C ARG A 241 6.25 14.68 -8.04
N ALA A 242 7.38 14.11 -7.62
CA ALA A 242 8.60 14.90 -7.40
C ALA A 242 9.14 15.57 -8.69
N THR A 243 8.63 15.17 -9.86
CA THR A 243 8.89 15.77 -11.17
C THR A 243 8.11 17.06 -11.46
N GLY A 244 7.14 17.43 -10.62
CA GLY A 244 6.31 18.63 -10.82
C GLY A 244 4.93 18.38 -11.42
N GLU A 245 4.62 17.14 -11.82
CA GLU A 245 3.31 16.78 -12.38
C GLU A 245 2.29 16.48 -11.28
N ILE A 246 1.03 16.87 -11.46
CA ILE A 246 -0.04 16.54 -10.50
C ILE A 246 -0.40 15.05 -10.58
N VAL A 247 -0.60 14.40 -9.43
CA VAL A 247 -1.05 13.01 -9.37
C VAL A 247 -2.52 12.93 -9.77
N GLY A 248 -2.86 12.04 -10.71
CA GLY A 248 -4.23 11.88 -11.21
C GLY A 248 -4.64 12.93 -12.26
N GLY A 249 -3.71 13.74 -12.77
CA GLY A 249 -3.97 14.70 -13.86
C GLY A 249 -3.77 14.11 -15.27
N ASP A 250 -3.70 14.98 -16.27
CA ASP A 250 -3.58 14.57 -17.69
C ASP A 250 -2.29 13.80 -17.99
N ALA A 251 -1.24 14.02 -17.20
CA ALA A 251 0.03 13.32 -17.31
C ALA A 251 -0.09 11.81 -17.04
N GLU A 252 -1.16 11.32 -16.40
CA GLU A 252 -1.38 9.88 -16.18
C GLU A 252 -1.46 9.08 -17.48
N LEU A 253 -1.85 9.70 -18.60
CA LEU A 253 -1.98 9.03 -19.90
C LEU A 253 -0.62 8.59 -20.47
N TYR A 254 0.43 9.40 -20.27
CA TYR A 254 1.75 9.18 -20.86
C TYR A 254 2.78 8.72 -19.82
N ASN A 255 2.58 9.17 -18.58
CA ASN A 255 3.45 8.87 -17.46
C ASN A 255 2.58 8.54 -16.24
N PRO A 256 2.08 7.31 -16.09
CA PRO A 256 1.31 6.92 -14.92
C PRO A 256 2.08 7.15 -13.61
N SER A 257 1.40 7.64 -12.57
CA SER A 257 1.96 7.83 -11.23
C SER A 257 2.33 6.52 -10.56
N LEU A 258 1.62 5.43 -10.88
CA LEU A 258 2.11 4.09 -10.52
C LEU A 258 3.23 3.72 -11.51
N PRO A 259 4.42 3.34 -11.04
CA PRO A 259 5.59 3.09 -11.89
C PRO A 259 5.53 1.71 -12.56
N VAL A 260 4.43 1.49 -13.27
CA VAL A 260 4.06 0.22 -13.90
C VAL A 260 3.86 0.43 -15.39
N VAL A 261 4.00 -0.65 -16.14
CA VAL A 261 3.81 -0.70 -17.58
C VAL A 261 2.93 -1.89 -17.91
N GLU A 262 1.95 -1.66 -18.78
CA GLU A 262 1.20 -2.73 -19.41
C GLU A 262 2.06 -3.33 -20.55
N PRO A 263 2.34 -4.64 -20.53
CA PRO A 263 3.09 -5.28 -21.61
C PRO A 263 2.19 -5.44 -22.85
N LEU A 264 2.19 -4.44 -23.73
CA LEU A 264 1.51 -4.49 -25.03
C LEU A 264 2.49 -4.89 -26.15
N PRO A 265 2.08 -5.75 -27.10
CA PRO A 265 2.91 -6.10 -28.25
C PRO A 265 3.06 -4.91 -29.21
N GLY A 266 4.24 -4.74 -29.82
CA GLY A 266 4.47 -3.78 -30.91
C GLY A 266 4.76 -2.34 -30.47
N VAL A 267 5.02 -2.11 -29.18
CA VAL A 267 5.57 -0.85 -28.67
C VAL A 267 7.09 -1.05 -28.52
N GLU A 268 7.93 -0.22 -29.15
CA GLU A 268 9.39 -0.44 -29.19
C GLU A 268 10.03 -0.55 -27.78
N GLU A 269 9.64 0.29 -26.83
CA GLU A 269 10.06 0.15 -25.42
C GLU A 269 9.36 -1.03 -24.72
N GLY A 270 8.23 -1.49 -25.27
CA GLY A 270 7.39 -2.56 -24.75
C GLY A 270 7.90 -3.97 -25.03
N ASP A 271 8.71 -4.20 -26.07
CA ASP A 271 9.14 -5.56 -26.45
C ASP A 271 9.88 -6.29 -25.31
N ASN A 272 10.76 -5.59 -24.60
CA ASN A 272 11.45 -6.12 -23.43
C ASN A 272 10.50 -6.42 -22.25
N HIS A 273 9.45 -5.61 -22.09
CA HIS A 273 8.42 -5.82 -21.06
C HIS A 273 7.48 -6.97 -21.43
N PHE A 274 7.16 -7.11 -22.71
CA PHE A 274 6.30 -8.12 -23.28
C PHE A 274 6.90 -9.52 -23.14
N THR A 275 8.12 -9.73 -23.63
CA THR A 275 8.83 -11.01 -23.47
C THR A 275 8.99 -11.37 -21.99
N ARG A 276 9.31 -10.38 -21.14
CA ARG A 276 9.42 -10.60 -19.69
C ARG A 276 8.09 -11.02 -19.08
N ALA A 277 6.98 -10.35 -19.44
CA ALA A 277 5.66 -10.67 -18.91
C ALA A 277 5.23 -12.09 -19.31
N ARG A 278 5.51 -12.51 -20.56
CA ARG A 278 5.31 -13.90 -21.02
C ARG A 278 6.13 -14.89 -20.19
N GLN A 279 7.43 -14.63 -20.02
CA GLN A 279 8.31 -15.49 -19.23
C GLN A 279 7.88 -15.58 -17.77
N GLN A 280 7.49 -14.45 -17.18
CA GLN A 280 7.02 -14.38 -15.80
C GLN A 280 5.73 -15.17 -15.63
N ARG A 281 4.74 -14.95 -16.51
CA ARG A 281 3.49 -15.72 -16.52
C ARG A 281 3.76 -17.22 -16.60
N ARG A 282 4.60 -17.67 -17.53
CA ARG A 282 4.97 -19.09 -17.66
C ARG A 282 5.60 -19.62 -16.38
N THR A 283 6.61 -18.92 -15.86
CA THR A 283 7.36 -19.34 -14.66
C THR A 283 6.44 -19.48 -13.45
N TYR A 284 5.62 -18.48 -13.17
CA TYR A 284 4.75 -18.49 -12.00
C TYR A 284 3.54 -19.40 -12.18
N ALA A 285 2.89 -19.44 -13.35
CA ALA A 285 1.77 -20.37 -13.58
C ALA A 285 2.23 -21.83 -13.46
N THR A 286 3.42 -22.18 -13.98
CA THR A 286 4.00 -23.52 -13.78
C THR A 286 4.26 -23.80 -12.30
N ARG A 287 4.78 -22.83 -11.54
CA ARG A 287 4.98 -22.97 -10.09
C ARG A 287 3.65 -23.22 -9.37
N TYR A 288 2.63 -22.39 -9.59
CA TYR A 288 1.30 -22.56 -9.00
C TYR A 288 0.68 -23.91 -9.37
N LEU A 289 0.81 -24.34 -10.63
CA LEU A 289 0.32 -25.65 -11.06
C LEU A 289 1.03 -26.79 -10.30
N ASN A 290 2.36 -26.68 -10.12
CA ASN A 290 3.11 -27.66 -9.35
C ASN A 290 2.65 -27.70 -7.89
N ASP A 291 2.35 -26.55 -7.28
CA ASP A 291 1.84 -26.48 -5.91
C ASP A 291 0.47 -27.17 -5.79
N TRP A 292 -0.47 -26.88 -6.70
CA TRP A 292 -1.76 -27.56 -6.80
C TRP A 292 -1.63 -29.06 -6.98
N ASN A 293 -0.75 -29.48 -7.91
CA ASN A 293 -0.47 -30.88 -8.18
C ASN A 293 0.14 -31.58 -6.96
N ASN A 294 1.12 -30.97 -6.31
CA ASN A 294 1.78 -31.53 -5.15
C ASN A 294 0.79 -31.71 -4.00
N GLN A 295 0.01 -30.69 -3.68
CA GLN A 295 -0.97 -30.76 -2.61
C GLN A 295 -2.04 -31.82 -2.88
N THR A 296 -2.57 -31.88 -4.12
CA THR A 296 -3.69 -32.76 -4.43
C THR A 296 -3.27 -34.21 -4.67
N MET A 297 -2.05 -34.44 -5.16
CA MET A 297 -1.57 -35.79 -5.51
C MET A 297 -0.88 -36.53 -4.37
N VAL A 298 -0.63 -35.90 -3.21
CA VAL A 298 0.07 -36.54 -2.06
C VAL A 298 -0.53 -37.90 -1.69
N ALA A 299 -1.86 -38.04 -1.71
CA ALA A 299 -2.51 -39.30 -1.36
C ALA A 299 -2.13 -40.44 -2.34
N PHE A 300 -2.10 -40.15 -3.65
CA PHE A 300 -1.69 -41.11 -4.67
C PHE A 300 -0.20 -41.43 -4.62
N GLU A 301 0.63 -40.47 -4.22
CA GLU A 301 2.06 -40.71 -4.03
C GLU A 301 2.35 -41.60 -2.83
N ARG A 302 1.52 -41.56 -1.78
CA ARG A 302 1.69 -42.42 -0.61
C ARG A 302 1.06 -43.78 -0.84
N GLU A 303 -0.20 -43.79 -1.24
CA GLU A 303 -1.04 -44.98 -1.22
C GLU A 303 -1.29 -45.56 -2.62
N GLY A 304 -1.25 -44.76 -3.68
CA GLY A 304 -1.67 -45.12 -5.04
C GLY A 304 -0.54 -45.32 -6.07
N LYS A 305 0.65 -45.72 -5.62
CA LYS A 305 1.85 -45.75 -6.49
C LYS A 305 1.75 -46.72 -7.67
N MET A 306 0.98 -47.80 -7.59
CA MET A 306 0.93 -48.81 -8.65
C MET A 306 0.20 -48.29 -9.90
N SER A 307 -0.81 -47.44 -9.71
CA SER A 307 -1.60 -46.82 -10.77
C SER A 307 -0.81 -45.83 -11.64
N GLN A 308 0.30 -45.29 -11.13
CA GLN A 308 1.03 -44.16 -11.73
C GLN A 308 0.17 -42.90 -11.96
N PHE A 309 -1.03 -42.82 -11.38
CA PHE A 309 -2.00 -41.76 -11.65
C PHE A 309 -1.44 -40.36 -11.34
N ALA A 310 -0.74 -40.20 -10.22
CA ALA A 310 -0.12 -38.92 -9.84
C ALA A 310 0.94 -38.42 -10.84
N ALA A 311 1.68 -39.33 -11.47
CA ALA A 311 2.68 -38.95 -12.48
C ALA A 311 1.99 -38.55 -13.78
N LEU A 312 1.02 -39.34 -14.23
CA LEU A 312 0.22 -39.06 -15.42
C LEU A 312 -0.54 -37.73 -15.29
N TRP A 313 -1.20 -37.50 -14.16
CA TRP A 313 -1.93 -36.26 -13.87
C TRP A 313 -1.05 -35.02 -14.02
N ARG A 314 0.17 -35.06 -13.47
CA ARG A 314 1.14 -33.96 -13.62
C ARG A 314 1.55 -33.74 -15.07
N SER A 315 1.82 -34.80 -15.82
CA SER A 315 2.17 -34.70 -17.24
C SER A 315 1.04 -34.07 -18.05
N PHE A 316 -0.21 -34.51 -17.87
CA PHE A 316 -1.34 -33.97 -18.61
C PHE A 316 -1.69 -32.54 -18.21
N THR A 317 -1.67 -32.21 -16.91
CA THR A 317 -1.90 -30.82 -16.47
C THR A 317 -0.82 -29.86 -16.99
N CYS A 318 0.45 -30.28 -17.05
CA CYS A 318 1.50 -29.49 -17.69
C CYS A 318 1.21 -29.27 -19.18
N GLY A 319 0.78 -30.31 -19.91
CA GLY A 319 0.39 -30.18 -21.31
C GLY A 319 -0.80 -29.22 -21.52
N GLN A 320 -1.80 -29.27 -20.64
CA GLN A 320 -2.93 -28.32 -20.67
C GLN A 320 -2.48 -26.88 -20.40
N LEU A 321 -1.50 -26.68 -19.51
CA LEU A 321 -0.92 -25.36 -19.25
C LEU A 321 -0.11 -24.85 -20.44
N GLU A 322 0.70 -25.69 -21.07
CA GLU A 322 1.45 -25.31 -22.27
C GLU A 322 0.53 -24.91 -23.42
N LYS A 323 -0.56 -25.64 -23.63
CA LYS A 323 -1.61 -25.29 -24.59
C LYS A 323 -2.21 -23.91 -24.29
N LEU A 324 -2.54 -23.61 -23.03
CA LEU A 324 -3.04 -22.29 -22.64
C LEU A 324 -2.03 -21.17 -22.90
N LEU A 325 -0.76 -21.42 -22.59
CA LEU A 325 0.30 -20.40 -22.64
C LEU A 325 0.84 -20.13 -24.05
N GLU A 326 0.88 -21.13 -24.92
CA GLU A 326 1.52 -21.04 -26.24
C GLU A 326 0.54 -21.09 -27.40
N GLU A 327 -0.62 -21.75 -27.26
CA GLU A 327 -1.60 -21.89 -28.35
C GLU A 327 -2.80 -20.93 -28.18
N GLU A 328 -3.42 -20.91 -26.99
CA GLU A 328 -4.69 -20.19 -26.80
C GLU A 328 -4.51 -18.72 -26.40
N TYR A 329 -3.56 -18.42 -25.53
CA TYR A 329 -3.29 -17.07 -25.02
C TYR A 329 -1.80 -16.70 -25.11
N PRO A 330 -1.12 -16.83 -26.27
CA PRO A 330 0.31 -16.53 -26.38
C PRO A 330 0.65 -15.11 -25.93
N ASP A 331 -0.17 -14.15 -26.34
CA ASP A 331 0.13 -12.72 -26.26
C ASP A 331 -0.91 -11.90 -25.47
N ARG A 332 -1.79 -12.61 -24.74
CA ARG A 332 -2.92 -12.04 -23.96
C ARG A 332 -2.77 -12.38 -22.49
N ASN A 333 -3.54 -11.76 -21.59
CA ASN A 333 -3.50 -12.11 -20.16
C ASN A 333 -2.08 -12.07 -19.58
N LEU A 334 -1.40 -10.93 -19.77
CA LEU A 334 -0.02 -10.73 -19.33
C LEU A 334 0.02 -9.89 -18.03
N PRO A 335 0.90 -10.24 -17.07
CA PRO A 335 1.02 -9.49 -15.83
C PRO A 335 1.60 -8.09 -16.07
N PHE A 336 1.04 -7.09 -15.40
CA PHE A 336 1.65 -5.76 -15.34
C PHE A 336 3.09 -5.85 -14.82
N GLN A 337 3.96 -5.00 -15.35
CA GLN A 337 5.37 -5.00 -15.05
C GLN A 337 5.81 -3.70 -14.36
N ILE A 338 6.84 -3.76 -13.52
CA ILE A 338 7.51 -2.55 -13.06
C ILE A 338 8.28 -1.91 -14.23
N ARG A 339 8.18 -0.58 -14.36
CA ARG A 339 8.69 0.16 -15.52
C ARG A 339 10.19 -0.02 -15.73
N THR A 340 11.00 0.05 -14.68
CA THR A 340 12.46 -0.03 -14.79
C THR A 340 12.98 -1.18 -13.96
N ARG A 341 13.86 -2.01 -14.54
CA ARG A 341 14.55 -3.06 -13.79
C ARG A 341 15.63 -2.46 -12.92
N ARG A 342 15.91 -3.13 -11.80
CA ARG A 342 17.08 -2.81 -10.97
C ARG A 342 18.39 -2.74 -11.75
N SER A 343 18.57 -3.57 -12.79
CA SER A 343 19.75 -3.59 -13.64
C SER A 343 19.82 -2.44 -14.65
N GLU A 344 18.70 -1.79 -14.95
CA GLU A 344 18.59 -0.68 -15.90
C GLU A 344 18.74 0.68 -15.20
N ILE A 345 18.72 0.70 -13.86
CA ILE A 345 18.85 1.91 -13.05
C ILE A 345 20.33 2.31 -12.99
N ILE A 346 20.66 3.44 -13.63
CA ILE A 346 21.99 4.06 -13.59
C ILE A 346 22.16 4.85 -12.28
N ASP A 347 21.21 5.75 -12.00
CA ASP A 347 21.15 6.51 -10.75
C ASP A 347 19.89 6.11 -9.97
N ALA A 348 20.10 5.46 -8.83
CA ALA A 348 19.01 5.00 -7.98
C ALA A 348 18.25 6.16 -7.33
N ASN A 349 18.91 7.26 -6.98
CA ASN A 349 18.26 8.39 -6.33
C ASN A 349 17.37 9.12 -7.34
N GLU A 350 17.88 9.41 -8.53
CA GLU A 350 17.09 10.04 -9.60
C GLU A 350 15.87 9.17 -9.96
N HIS A 351 16.08 7.84 -10.08
CA HIS A 351 14.99 6.92 -10.37
C HIS A 351 13.92 6.90 -9.28
N LEU A 352 14.33 6.87 -8.00
CA LEU A 352 13.41 6.90 -6.86
C LEU A 352 12.65 8.23 -6.79
N GLU A 353 13.33 9.34 -6.99
CA GLU A 353 12.71 10.67 -7.05
C GLU A 353 11.66 10.71 -8.15
N ARG A 354 12.02 10.28 -9.37
CA ARG A 354 11.14 10.36 -10.52
C ARG A 354 9.88 9.50 -10.43
N HIS A 355 9.99 8.31 -9.83
CA HIS A 355 8.95 7.28 -9.95
C HIS A 355 8.32 6.83 -8.63
N PHE A 356 8.97 7.10 -7.50
CA PHE A 356 8.56 6.59 -6.18
C PHE A 356 8.42 7.68 -5.14
N MET A 357 8.64 8.95 -5.47
CA MET A 357 8.49 10.07 -4.54
C MET A 357 7.41 11.04 -4.96
N PHE A 358 6.63 11.48 -3.98
CA PHE A 358 5.48 12.36 -4.17
C PHE A 358 5.52 13.46 -3.10
N VAL A 359 5.09 14.66 -3.47
CA VAL A 359 5.06 15.84 -2.61
C VAL A 359 3.59 16.25 -2.42
N ALA A 360 3.10 16.22 -1.19
CA ALA A 360 1.83 16.87 -0.89
C ALA A 360 2.06 18.32 -0.52
N VAL A 361 1.27 19.22 -1.10
CA VAL A 361 1.25 20.65 -0.77
C VAL A 361 -0.13 21.00 -0.23
N VAL A 362 -0.13 21.69 0.90
CA VAL A 362 -1.34 22.17 1.56
C VAL A 362 -1.38 23.69 1.49
N TYR A 363 -2.51 24.22 1.04
CA TYR A 363 -2.79 25.63 0.86
C TYR A 363 -3.85 26.05 1.86
N TRP A 364 -3.62 27.18 2.54
CA TRP A 364 -4.61 27.75 3.44
C TRP A 364 -4.52 29.28 3.42
N GLN A 365 -5.67 29.97 3.41
CA GLN A 365 -5.66 31.44 3.39
C GLN A 365 -4.91 31.98 4.60
N ARG A 366 -4.29 33.13 4.46
CA ARG A 366 -3.55 33.78 5.55
C ARG A 366 -4.49 34.11 6.71
N VAL A 367 -4.00 33.97 7.95
CA VAL A 367 -4.72 34.44 9.14
C VAL A 367 -4.83 35.97 9.04
N PRO A 368 -6.03 36.58 9.17
CA PRO A 368 -6.16 38.02 9.25
C PRO A 368 -5.28 38.58 10.37
N GLU A 369 -4.47 39.59 10.07
CA GLU A 369 -3.58 40.19 11.07
C GLU A 369 -4.36 41.07 12.03
N THR A 370 -4.22 40.79 13.33
CA THR A 370 -4.61 41.70 14.40
C THR A 370 -3.49 42.71 14.61
N ALA A 371 -3.72 43.96 14.19
CA ALA A 371 -2.75 45.09 14.18
C ALA A 371 -1.62 44.96 13.13
N PRO A 372 -1.93 45.05 11.82
CA PRO A 372 -0.98 44.88 10.72
C PRO A 372 0.16 45.92 10.69
N THR A 373 -0.02 47.05 11.37
CA THR A 373 1.02 48.09 11.50
C THR A 373 2.19 47.66 12.38
N VAL A 374 1.94 46.82 13.38
CA VAL A 374 2.97 46.39 14.35
C VAL A 374 3.58 45.05 13.94
N PHE A 375 2.79 44.16 13.31
CA PHE A 375 3.22 42.83 12.91
C PHE A 375 3.01 42.64 11.42
N ARG A 376 4.08 42.78 10.64
CA ARG A 376 4.07 42.47 9.21
C ARG A 376 4.46 41.02 9.01
N ASN A 377 3.55 40.19 8.50
CA ASN A 377 3.95 38.92 7.91
C ASN A 377 4.79 39.19 6.67
N ALA A 378 5.91 38.47 6.53
CA ALA A 378 6.83 38.60 5.42
C ALA A 378 6.23 38.16 4.07
N LEU A 379 5.14 37.39 4.10
CA LEU A 379 4.43 36.98 2.88
C LEU A 379 3.66 38.14 2.27
N GLU A 380 3.63 38.18 0.94
CA GLU A 380 2.91 39.20 0.18
C GLU A 380 1.44 39.29 0.60
N PRO A 381 0.85 40.50 0.64
CA PRO A 381 -0.57 40.68 0.91
C PRO A 381 -1.43 39.86 -0.08
N GLY A 382 -2.28 38.99 0.46
CA GLY A 382 -3.15 38.11 -0.33
C GLY A 382 -2.55 36.76 -0.71
N ALA A 383 -1.25 36.52 -0.47
CA ALA A 383 -0.65 35.20 -0.65
C ALA A 383 -1.25 34.18 0.33
N TRP A 384 -1.54 32.99 -0.16
CA TRP A 384 -1.94 31.86 0.66
C TRP A 384 -0.70 31.30 1.38
N ASN A 385 -0.89 30.82 2.60
CA ASN A 385 0.17 30.08 3.27
C ASN A 385 0.25 28.69 2.62
N THR A 386 1.46 28.19 2.44
CA THR A 386 1.73 26.83 1.97
C THR A 386 2.55 26.05 2.99
N ALA A 387 2.27 24.76 3.11
CA ALA A 387 3.10 23.78 3.79
C ALA A 387 3.20 22.54 2.90
N PHE A 388 4.25 21.75 3.05
CA PHE A 388 4.47 20.60 2.18
C PHE A 388 5.15 19.45 2.94
N ALA A 389 5.01 18.25 2.41
CA ALA A 389 5.66 17.06 2.90
C ALA A 389 5.91 16.10 1.73
N GLN A 390 6.99 15.32 1.82
CA GLN A 390 7.34 14.33 0.80
C GLN A 390 7.14 12.92 1.34
N VAL A 391 6.64 12.03 0.50
CA VAL A 391 6.44 10.61 0.78
C VAL A 391 7.18 9.79 -0.28
N GLN A 392 7.77 8.68 0.15
CA GLN A 392 8.44 7.71 -0.71
C GLN A 392 7.73 6.37 -0.64
N LEU A 393 7.44 5.77 -1.79
CA LEU A 393 7.03 4.38 -1.94
C LEU A 393 8.26 3.46 -1.88
N PHE A 394 8.17 2.38 -1.14
CA PHE A 394 9.27 1.43 -0.99
C PHE A 394 8.78 0.03 -0.65
N VAL A 395 9.66 -0.95 -0.84
CA VAL A 395 9.50 -2.31 -0.31
C VAL A 395 10.35 -2.42 0.97
N PRO A 396 9.77 -2.81 2.11
CA PRO A 396 10.51 -2.93 3.35
C PRO A 396 11.58 -4.03 3.27
N THR A 397 12.69 -3.81 3.93
CA THR A 397 13.72 -4.84 4.11
C THR A 397 13.28 -5.86 5.15
N ALA A 398 13.69 -7.11 4.97
CA ALA A 398 13.44 -8.17 5.94
C ALA A 398 14.06 -7.80 7.31
N ARG A 399 13.19 -7.69 8.32
CA ARG A 399 13.56 -7.38 9.71
C ARG A 399 14.22 -8.58 10.37
N LEU A 400 14.99 -8.36 11.43
CA LEU A 400 15.49 -9.46 12.26
C LEU A 400 14.38 -9.89 13.22
N GLU A 401 14.07 -11.18 13.24
CA GLU A 401 13.09 -11.79 14.13
C GLU A 401 13.67 -13.05 14.78
N TRP A 402 13.19 -13.39 15.98
CA TRP A 402 13.53 -14.66 16.60
C TRP A 402 12.71 -15.77 15.93
N GLN A 403 13.38 -16.75 15.34
CA GLN A 403 12.78 -17.92 14.68
C GLN A 403 13.12 -19.18 15.47
N TRP A 404 12.10 -20.01 15.72
CA TRP A 404 12.28 -21.32 16.35
C TRP A 404 12.57 -22.38 15.27
N ILE A 405 13.78 -22.94 15.28
CA ILE A 405 14.15 -24.03 14.38
C ILE A 405 14.02 -25.35 15.14
N ARG A 406 13.16 -26.26 14.65
CA ARG A 406 13.09 -27.64 15.13
C ARG A 406 14.30 -28.45 14.63
N GLU A 407 14.96 -29.16 15.53
CA GLU A 407 16.04 -30.08 15.15
C GLU A 407 15.45 -31.28 14.39
N GLY A 408 15.96 -31.56 13.19
CA GLY A 408 15.51 -32.67 12.34
C GLY A 408 14.32 -32.36 11.41
N GLY A 409 13.74 -31.16 11.47
CA GLY A 409 12.76 -30.70 10.49
C GLY A 409 13.48 -30.30 9.21
N GLY A 410 13.49 -31.17 8.19
CA GLY A 410 13.99 -30.83 6.85
C GLY A 410 13.35 -29.52 6.41
N GLY A 411 14.19 -28.50 6.19
CA GLY A 411 13.78 -27.14 5.86
C GLY A 411 13.03 -27.11 4.54
N GLY A 412 11.74 -27.39 4.59
CA GLY A 412 10.81 -27.06 3.52
C GLY A 412 10.72 -25.55 3.49
N SER A 413 11.60 -24.90 2.73
CA SER A 413 11.48 -23.50 2.37
C SER A 413 10.32 -23.36 1.38
N SER A 414 9.11 -23.76 1.77
CA SER A 414 7.93 -23.22 1.14
C SER A 414 7.89 -21.78 1.60
N ILE A 415 8.48 -20.88 0.80
CA ILE A 415 8.12 -19.47 0.84
C ILE A 415 6.60 -19.50 0.73
N PRO A 416 5.83 -19.17 1.80
CA PRO A 416 4.40 -19.09 1.66
C PRO A 416 4.18 -18.05 0.57
N ILE A 417 3.69 -18.52 -0.56
CA ILE A 417 3.27 -17.64 -1.63
C ILE A 417 2.09 -16.90 -1.01
N GLY A 418 2.35 -15.69 -0.52
CA GLY A 418 1.33 -14.88 0.14
C GLY A 418 0.13 -14.79 -0.79
N GLY A 419 -0.98 -15.41 -0.38
CA GLY A 419 -2.20 -15.47 -1.18
C GLY A 419 -2.56 -16.82 -1.80
N VAL A 420 -1.90 -17.94 -1.48
CA VAL A 420 -2.43 -19.27 -1.82
C VAL A 420 -3.68 -19.54 -0.95
N PRO A 421 -4.84 -19.85 -1.54
CA PRO A 421 -6.01 -20.32 -0.79
C PRO A 421 -5.66 -21.61 -0.03
N GLY A 422 -5.45 -21.51 1.28
CA GLY A 422 -5.04 -22.62 2.14
C GLY A 422 -3.99 -22.23 3.18
N ASP A 423 -3.25 -21.14 2.94
CA ASP A 423 -2.45 -20.50 3.98
C ASP A 423 -3.37 -19.56 4.76
N PHE A 424 -4.28 -20.16 5.53
CA PHE A 424 -5.16 -19.39 6.41
C PHE A 424 -4.26 -18.59 7.35
N PRO A 425 -4.47 -17.26 7.53
CA PRO A 425 -3.84 -16.57 8.63
C PRO A 425 -4.18 -17.38 9.88
N THR A 426 -3.16 -17.95 10.52
CA THR A 426 -3.34 -18.63 11.80
C THR A 426 -4.06 -17.64 12.69
N LEU A 427 -5.34 -17.94 12.98
CA LEU A 427 -6.16 -17.08 13.82
C LEU A 427 -5.36 -16.85 15.10
N PRO A 428 -5.26 -15.59 15.57
CA PRO A 428 -4.54 -15.33 16.81
C PRO A 428 -5.14 -16.24 17.88
N SER A 429 -4.33 -17.15 18.42
CA SER A 429 -4.76 -17.97 19.54
C SER A 429 -5.10 -17.03 20.70
N ASP A 430 -6.22 -17.28 21.39
CA ASP A 430 -6.60 -16.52 22.59
C ASP A 430 -5.58 -16.68 23.74
N GLU A 431 -4.60 -17.57 23.59
CA GLU A 431 -3.44 -17.63 24.46
C GLU A 431 -2.53 -16.40 24.24
N PRO A 432 -2.24 -15.61 25.30
CA PRO A 432 -1.25 -14.55 25.21
C PRO A 432 0.06 -15.14 24.68
N PRO A 433 0.84 -14.41 23.86
CA PRO A 433 2.07 -14.89 23.26
C PRO A 433 3.12 -15.16 24.35
N GLY A 434 3.00 -16.30 25.03
CA GLY A 434 4.13 -16.97 25.62
C GLY A 434 5.10 -17.32 24.49
N PRO A 435 6.41 -17.38 24.74
CA PRO A 435 7.34 -17.90 23.76
C PRO A 435 6.86 -19.30 23.37
N GLN A 436 6.22 -19.42 22.19
CA GLN A 436 5.75 -20.67 21.62
C GLN A 436 6.99 -21.50 21.23
N GLY A 437 7.71 -22.00 22.22
CA GLY A 437 8.63 -23.10 22.08
C GLY A 437 7.77 -24.32 21.81
N GLY A 438 7.54 -24.63 20.54
CA GLY A 438 6.86 -25.86 20.15
C GLY A 438 7.57 -27.02 20.86
N GLY A 439 6.83 -27.81 21.64
CA GLY A 439 7.31 -28.75 22.66
C GLY A 439 8.17 -29.94 22.19
N GLY A 440 9.12 -29.70 21.30
CA GLY A 440 10.17 -30.62 20.90
C GLY A 440 11.55 -29.92 20.93
N PRO A 441 12.64 -30.69 20.80
CA PRO A 441 13.99 -30.14 20.76
C PRO A 441 14.13 -29.15 19.59
N GLY A 442 14.47 -27.91 19.91
CA GLY A 442 14.67 -26.84 18.97
C GLY A 442 15.48 -25.71 19.60
N ARG A 443 15.89 -24.75 18.78
CA ARG A 443 16.63 -23.57 19.25
C ARG A 443 16.08 -22.31 18.63
N TRP A 444 16.05 -21.23 19.41
CA TRP A 444 15.79 -19.89 18.92
C TRP A 444 17.04 -19.36 18.22
N VAL A 445 16.88 -18.93 16.98
CA VAL A 445 17.92 -18.20 16.24
C VAL A 445 17.37 -16.85 15.81
N VAL A 446 18.22 -15.83 15.75
CA VAL A 446 17.87 -14.58 15.08
C VAL A 446 17.95 -14.82 13.58
N GLY A 447 16.81 -14.85 12.92
CA GLY A 447 16.67 -14.99 11.47
C GLY A 447 16.19 -13.69 10.83
N ARG A 448 16.30 -13.58 9.51
CA ARG A 448 15.59 -12.54 8.76
C ARG A 448 14.16 -13.00 8.53
N GLN A 449 13.22 -12.09 8.75
CA GLN A 449 11.82 -12.28 8.43
C GLN A 449 11.67 -12.74 6.98
N HIS A 450 10.85 -13.77 6.78
CA HIS A 450 10.64 -14.35 5.46
C HIS A 450 9.65 -13.53 4.62
N VAL A 451 9.94 -12.24 4.43
CA VAL A 451 9.16 -11.32 3.60
C VAL A 451 9.84 -11.10 2.24
N PRO A 452 9.09 -11.10 1.13
CA PRO A 452 9.65 -10.74 -0.16
C PRO A 452 10.25 -9.33 -0.14
N THR A 453 11.50 -9.20 -0.59
CA THR A 453 12.21 -7.91 -0.68
C THR A 453 12.47 -7.48 -2.13
N SER A 454 11.93 -8.21 -3.11
CA SER A 454 12.12 -7.87 -4.52
C SER A 454 11.36 -6.60 -4.87
N TRP A 455 11.97 -5.76 -5.70
CA TRP A 455 11.35 -4.56 -6.26
C TRP A 455 10.68 -4.94 -7.60
N ASP A 456 9.55 -5.62 -7.50
CA ASP A 456 8.75 -6.06 -8.64
C ASP A 456 7.24 -6.06 -8.30
N LEU A 457 6.42 -6.35 -9.31
CA LEU A 457 4.96 -6.49 -9.16
C LEU A 457 4.55 -7.96 -8.89
N VAL A 458 5.42 -8.73 -8.27
CA VAL A 458 5.07 -10.00 -7.60
C VAL A 458 5.11 -9.79 -6.08
N ASN A 459 5.86 -8.81 -5.62
CA ASN A 459 5.88 -8.40 -4.23
C ASN A 459 4.61 -7.63 -3.83
N GLN A 460 3.89 -8.14 -2.82
CA GLN A 460 2.69 -7.51 -2.24
C GLN A 460 3.00 -6.68 -0.99
N SER A 461 4.27 -6.35 -0.76
CA SER A 461 4.74 -5.65 0.46
C SER A 461 5.06 -4.18 0.22
N TRP A 462 4.51 -3.55 -0.82
CA TRP A 462 4.71 -2.12 -1.07
C TRP A 462 4.15 -1.30 0.09
N ASN A 463 4.93 -0.32 0.53
CA ASN A 463 4.62 0.56 1.64
C ASN A 463 5.04 2.00 1.30
N CYS A 464 4.74 2.94 2.19
CA CYS A 464 5.15 4.32 2.05
C CYS A 464 5.69 4.88 3.37
N GLN A 465 6.62 5.83 3.28
CA GLN A 465 7.18 6.54 4.43
C GLN A 465 7.35 8.02 4.11
N LEU A 466 7.18 8.87 5.13
CA LEU A 466 7.56 10.27 5.02
C LEU A 466 9.08 10.39 4.95
N VAL A 467 9.55 11.28 4.09
CA VAL A 467 10.97 11.55 3.86
C VAL A 467 11.19 13.06 3.79
N PRO A 468 12.42 13.54 4.06
CA PRO A 468 12.75 14.95 3.87
C PRO A 468 12.39 15.40 2.45
N ALA A 469 11.80 16.59 2.35
CA ALA A 469 11.34 17.13 1.08
C ALA A 469 12.51 17.72 0.28
N THR A 470 13.16 16.87 -0.52
CA THR A 470 14.36 17.21 -1.31
C THR A 470 14.11 17.23 -2.81
N ALA A 471 12.85 17.09 -3.25
CA ALA A 471 12.51 17.04 -4.68
C ALA A 471 13.10 18.23 -5.47
N PRO A 472 13.75 17.99 -6.62
CA PRO A 472 14.36 19.07 -7.41
C PRO A 472 13.32 20.06 -7.95
N ALA A 473 12.12 19.58 -8.30
CA ALA A 473 11.02 20.41 -8.79
C ALA A 473 10.22 21.11 -7.66
N LEU A 474 10.68 21.08 -6.41
CA LEU A 474 9.90 21.61 -5.28
C LEU A 474 9.58 23.10 -5.44
N ALA A 475 10.51 23.91 -5.94
CA ALA A 475 10.28 25.32 -6.21
C ALA A 475 9.16 25.53 -7.25
N GLU A 476 9.14 24.72 -8.30
CA GLU A 476 8.13 24.74 -9.37
C GLU A 476 6.77 24.30 -8.85
N ILE A 477 6.72 23.19 -8.09
CA ILE A 477 5.50 22.67 -7.45
C ILE A 477 4.84 23.74 -6.57
N LEU A 478 5.62 24.45 -5.76
CA LEU A 478 5.09 25.48 -4.85
C LEU A 478 4.64 26.76 -5.57
N GLN A 479 5.09 26.98 -6.80
CA GLN A 479 4.74 28.12 -7.65
C GLN A 479 3.67 27.81 -8.70
N THR A 480 3.27 26.54 -8.83
CA THR A 480 2.27 26.09 -9.81
C THR A 480 0.90 25.94 -9.15
N PRO A 481 -0.13 26.67 -9.60
CA PRO A 481 -1.49 26.46 -9.12
C PRO A 481 -1.97 25.04 -9.46
N PRO A 482 -2.48 24.26 -8.49
CA PRO A 482 -2.99 22.93 -8.78
C PRO A 482 -4.16 22.98 -9.78
N PRO A 483 -4.12 22.23 -10.89
CA PRO A 483 -5.21 22.22 -11.88
C PRO A 483 -6.38 21.33 -11.43
N LEU A 484 -6.76 21.42 -10.14
CA LEU A 484 -7.78 20.57 -9.53
C LEU A 484 -9.12 21.31 -9.45
N PRO A 485 -10.27 20.62 -9.62
CA PRO A 485 -11.60 21.24 -9.52
C PRO A 485 -11.83 22.00 -8.21
N ALA A 486 -11.29 21.51 -7.09
CA ALA A 486 -11.40 22.14 -5.78
C ALA A 486 -10.73 23.52 -5.69
N PHE A 487 -9.84 23.85 -6.62
CA PHE A 487 -9.12 25.13 -6.70
C PHE A 487 -9.76 26.09 -7.72
N GLN A 488 -10.70 25.64 -8.54
CA GLN A 488 -11.35 26.48 -9.54
C GLN A 488 -12.17 27.59 -8.87
N GLY A 489 -11.98 28.83 -9.33
CA GLY A 489 -12.64 30.02 -8.79
C GLY A 489 -12.03 30.58 -7.50
N LEU A 490 -10.99 29.94 -6.95
CA LEU A 490 -10.21 30.49 -5.85
C LEU A 490 -9.02 31.28 -6.44
N ASP A 491 -8.89 32.57 -6.11
CA ASP A 491 -7.69 33.37 -6.43
C ASP A 491 -6.52 32.95 -5.52
N VAL A 492 -5.98 31.75 -5.76
CA VAL A 492 -4.87 31.19 -4.99
C VAL A 492 -3.59 31.87 -5.43
N ARG A 493 -3.17 32.88 -4.67
CA ARG A 493 -1.89 33.55 -4.84
C ARG A 493 -0.78 32.76 -4.16
N LEU A 494 0.15 32.26 -4.96
CA LEU A 494 1.29 31.46 -4.52
C LEU A 494 2.48 32.33 -4.15
N PRO A 495 3.36 31.86 -3.25
CA PRO A 495 4.59 32.59 -2.93
C PRO A 495 5.52 32.65 -4.15
N SER A 496 6.08 33.84 -4.40
CA SER A 496 7.19 33.98 -5.36
C SER A 496 8.46 33.41 -4.76
N LEU A 497 8.96 32.30 -5.33
CA LEU A 497 10.20 31.64 -4.91
C LEU A 497 11.33 31.81 -5.94
N GLY A 498 11.24 32.83 -6.79
CA GLY A 498 12.24 33.11 -7.83
C GLY A 498 13.65 33.18 -7.27
N GLY A 499 14.52 32.26 -7.70
CA GLY A 499 15.92 32.18 -7.28
C GLY A 499 16.16 31.46 -5.94
N ALA A 500 15.12 30.95 -5.26
CA ALA A 500 15.30 30.15 -4.05
C ALA A 500 15.85 28.75 -4.41
N THR A 501 16.93 28.35 -3.76
CA THR A 501 17.44 26.97 -3.90
C THR A 501 16.58 25.99 -3.10
N SER A 502 16.62 24.69 -3.42
CA SER A 502 15.94 23.66 -2.60
C SER A 502 16.38 23.71 -1.13
N ARG A 503 17.62 24.14 -0.86
CA ARG A 503 18.14 24.37 0.50
C ARG A 503 17.45 25.55 1.20
N ASP A 504 17.14 26.61 0.48
CA ASP A 504 16.42 27.76 1.04
C ASP A 504 14.96 27.43 1.29
N ILE A 505 14.34 26.66 0.39
CA ILE A 505 12.98 26.14 0.57
C ILE A 505 12.91 25.18 1.76
N GLY A 506 13.93 24.36 1.97
CA GLY A 506 14.04 23.50 3.15
C GLY A 506 13.96 24.26 4.48
N LYS A 507 14.43 25.52 4.54
CA LYS A 507 14.31 26.38 5.74
C LYS A 507 12.90 26.91 5.98
N ILE A 508 12.02 26.85 4.98
CA ILE A 508 10.62 27.28 5.09
C ILE A 508 9.80 26.20 5.82
N ASN A 509 10.22 24.95 5.72
CA ASN A 509 9.63 23.80 6.39
C ASN A 509 10.29 23.56 7.76
N MET A 510 9.56 22.92 8.69
CA MET A 510 10.05 22.63 10.05
C MET A 510 10.59 21.20 10.23
N HIS A 511 10.70 20.41 9.15
CA HIS A 511 11.24 19.05 9.19
C HIS A 511 12.76 18.99 9.32
#